data_AF-X1P2Z7-F1
#
_entry.id   AF-X1P2Z7-F1
#
_cell.length_a   1.000
_cell.length_b   1.000
_cell.length_c   1.000
_cell.angle_alpha   90.00
_cell.angle_beta   90.00
_cell.angle_gamma   90.00
#
_symmetry.space_group_name_H-M   'P 1'
#
loop_
_entity.id
_entity.type
_entity.pdbx_description
1 polymer ?
#
loop_
_entity_poly.entity_id
_entity_poly.type
_entity_poly.pdbx_seq_one_letter_code
_entity_poly.pdbx_strand_id
1 'polypeptide(L)'
;KAAAEEAFKKSRESAKGKASNKYSVLATGYGRRNVSFADQTKTEISCHAQGSFFHFPHAHTLIDIGGQDSKIIKVNDSGKRIGFKMNRKCAAGTGAFLEEIANRLRVKIGKLNELAEKAEKNIEIGSYCTVFTATELLTKIREGIEVKELIKGIFDSVVKRALEMDPLEGNIVMTGGVVAYNPFLVKMFEEKLDKEIFVPPLPQLTGAIGICSLSCF
;
A
#
# COMPACT_ATOMS: atom_id res chain seq x y z
N LYS A 1 10.42 -13.47 -15.07
CA LYS A 1 11.34 -14.57 -14.74
C LYS A 1 12.67 -14.02 -14.19
N ALA A 2 13.45 -13.26 -14.96
CA ALA A 2 14.71 -12.65 -14.50
C ALA A 2 14.58 -11.85 -13.18
N ALA A 3 13.58 -10.97 -13.05
CA ALA A 3 13.36 -10.20 -11.82
C ALA A 3 13.10 -11.08 -10.58
N ALA A 4 12.45 -12.24 -10.73
CA ALA A 4 12.19 -13.16 -9.62
C ALA A 4 13.47 -13.89 -9.19
N GLU A 5 14.27 -14.35 -10.16
CA GLU A 5 15.57 -14.98 -9.90
C GLU A 5 16.55 -14.00 -9.24
N GLU A 6 16.56 -12.75 -9.68
CA GLU A 6 17.36 -11.69 -9.06
C GLU A 6 16.91 -11.38 -7.63
N ALA A 7 15.59 -11.24 -7.39
CA ALA A 7 15.05 -11.03 -6.05
C ALA A 7 15.39 -12.18 -5.10
N PHE A 8 15.33 -13.42 -5.60
CA PHE A 8 15.72 -14.61 -4.84
C PHE A 8 17.23 -14.66 -4.54
N LYS A 9 18.08 -14.31 -5.52
CA LYS A 9 19.52 -14.21 -5.29
C LYS A 9 19.85 -13.17 -4.21
N LYS A 10 19.25 -11.98 -4.30
CA LYS A 10 19.42 -10.90 -3.31
C LYS A 10 18.93 -11.32 -1.93
N SER A 11 17.78 -11.98 -1.83
CA SER A 11 17.26 -12.44 -0.52
C SER A 11 18.19 -13.49 0.11
N ARG A 12 18.73 -14.41 -0.69
CA ARG A 12 19.74 -15.38 -0.23
C ARG A 12 21.03 -14.72 0.24
N GLU A 13 21.51 -13.72 -0.49
CA GLU A 13 22.70 -12.96 -0.12
C GLU A 13 22.50 -12.23 1.22
N SER A 14 21.36 -11.55 1.40
CA SER A 14 20.99 -10.89 2.65
C SER A 14 20.77 -11.84 3.82
N ALA A 15 20.43 -13.10 3.54
CA ALA A 15 20.21 -14.14 4.55
C ALA A 15 21.47 -14.97 4.87
N LYS A 16 22.62 -14.71 4.23
CA LYS A 16 23.88 -15.43 4.49
C LYS A 16 24.21 -15.41 5.99
N GLY A 17 24.40 -16.60 6.57
CA GLY A 17 24.71 -16.79 7.99
C GLY A 17 23.52 -16.80 8.95
N LYS A 18 22.28 -16.58 8.47
CA LYS A 18 21.05 -16.58 9.30
C LYS A 18 20.01 -17.63 8.87
N ALA A 19 20.20 -18.27 7.71
CA ALA A 19 19.27 -19.25 7.17
C ALA A 19 19.77 -20.69 7.38
N SER A 20 18.85 -21.58 7.75
CA SER A 20 19.03 -23.04 7.66
C SER A 20 19.39 -23.44 6.22
N ASN A 21 20.18 -24.51 6.06
CA ASN A 21 20.45 -25.12 4.75
C ASN A 21 19.19 -25.68 4.06
N LYS A 22 18.06 -25.77 4.79
CA LYS A 22 16.76 -26.18 4.27
C LYS A 22 15.78 -25.02 4.35
N TYR A 23 15.33 -24.54 3.20
CA TYR A 23 14.31 -23.49 3.07
C TYR A 23 13.27 -23.90 2.03
N SER A 24 12.06 -23.34 2.15
CA SER A 24 11.05 -23.37 1.09
C SER A 24 10.88 -21.98 0.50
N VAL A 25 10.69 -21.92 -0.80
CA VAL A 25 10.42 -20.70 -1.56
C VAL A 25 8.92 -20.55 -1.74
N LEU A 26 8.37 -19.46 -1.22
CA LEU A 26 6.94 -19.16 -1.33
C LEU A 26 6.75 -17.91 -2.20
N ALA A 27 5.74 -17.91 -3.07
CA ALA A 27 5.46 -16.77 -3.94
C ALA A 27 4.03 -16.23 -3.78
N THR A 28 3.94 -14.90 -3.70
CA THR A 28 2.68 -14.14 -3.66
C THR A 28 2.69 -12.98 -4.67
N GLY A 29 1.61 -12.21 -4.73
CA GLY A 29 1.42 -11.15 -5.71
C GLY A 29 0.91 -11.64 -7.06
N TYR A 30 0.81 -10.71 -8.00
CA TYR A 30 0.39 -10.98 -9.39
C TYR A 30 1.37 -11.88 -10.13
N GLY A 31 2.66 -11.58 -9.96
CA GLY A 31 3.75 -12.30 -10.60
C GLY A 31 4.04 -13.67 -10.01
N ARG A 32 3.30 -14.14 -8.99
CA ARG A 32 3.61 -15.40 -8.28
C ARG A 32 3.74 -16.62 -9.20
N ARG A 33 2.96 -16.67 -10.29
CA ARG A 33 3.03 -17.76 -11.28
C ARG A 33 4.26 -17.68 -12.18
N ASN A 34 4.93 -16.53 -12.23
CA ASN A 34 6.18 -16.33 -12.97
C ASN A 34 7.42 -16.73 -12.13
N VAL A 35 7.22 -17.15 -10.88
CA VAL A 35 8.26 -17.66 -9.98
C VAL A 35 8.23 -19.19 -10.09
N SER A 36 8.81 -19.73 -11.15
CA SER A 36 8.73 -21.18 -11.46
C SER A 36 9.44 -22.08 -10.44
N PHE A 37 10.28 -21.50 -9.58
CA PHE A 37 11.02 -22.19 -8.52
C PHE A 37 10.36 -22.05 -7.14
N ALA A 38 9.12 -21.55 -7.07
CA ALA A 38 8.36 -21.49 -5.81
C ALA A 38 7.74 -22.86 -5.49
N ASP A 39 7.96 -23.35 -4.27
CA ASP A 39 7.36 -24.58 -3.75
C ASP A 39 5.85 -24.44 -3.53
N GLN A 40 5.41 -23.25 -3.12
CA GLN A 40 3.99 -22.94 -2.98
C GLN A 40 3.68 -21.52 -3.44
N THR A 41 2.46 -21.32 -3.89
CA THR A 41 1.95 -19.99 -4.22
C THR A 41 0.64 -19.71 -3.48
N LYS A 42 0.48 -18.48 -3.00
CA LYS A 42 -0.75 -18.00 -2.35
C LYS A 42 -1.15 -16.66 -2.95
N THR A 43 -2.43 -16.31 -2.85
CA THR A 43 -2.87 -14.99 -3.32
C THR A 43 -2.39 -13.92 -2.35
N GLU A 44 -2.02 -12.76 -2.88
CA GLU A 44 -1.61 -11.61 -2.08
C GLU A 44 -2.69 -11.16 -1.10
N ILE A 45 -3.96 -11.29 -1.47
CA ILE A 45 -5.09 -10.97 -0.60
C ILE A 45 -5.07 -11.87 0.65
N SER A 46 -4.90 -13.18 0.46
CA SER A 46 -4.79 -14.13 1.58
C SER A 46 -3.55 -13.86 2.42
N CYS A 47 -2.43 -13.54 1.79
CA CYS A 47 -1.19 -13.27 2.49
C CYS A 47 -1.26 -12.01 3.33
N HIS A 48 -1.75 -10.89 2.78
CA HIS A 48 -1.87 -9.65 3.56
C HIS A 48 -2.89 -9.78 4.68
N ALA A 49 -4.03 -10.46 4.48
CA ALA A 49 -4.99 -10.75 5.55
C ALA A 49 -4.35 -11.51 6.73
N GLN A 50 -3.48 -12.46 6.43
CA GLN A 50 -2.81 -13.26 7.45
C GLN A 50 -1.61 -12.54 8.07
N GLY A 51 -0.92 -11.72 7.29
CA GLY A 51 0.15 -10.86 7.80
C GLY A 51 -0.38 -9.79 8.74
N SER A 52 -1.51 -9.16 8.41
CA SER A 52 -2.16 -8.19 9.29
C SER A 52 -2.67 -8.86 10.57
N PHE A 53 -3.31 -10.03 10.45
CA PHE A 53 -3.80 -10.79 11.61
C PHE A 53 -2.67 -11.30 12.51
N PHE A 54 -1.52 -11.67 11.95
CA PHE A 54 -0.33 -12.03 12.72
C PHE A 54 0.12 -10.90 13.66
N HIS A 55 0.02 -9.64 13.21
CA HIS A 55 0.35 -8.48 14.03
C HIS A 55 -0.82 -8.05 14.95
N PHE A 56 -2.05 -8.19 14.48
CA PHE A 56 -3.27 -7.72 15.14
C PHE A 56 -4.32 -8.85 15.16
N PRO A 57 -4.29 -9.75 16.17
CA PRO A 57 -5.06 -10.99 16.18
C PRO A 57 -6.53 -10.79 16.62
N HIS A 58 -7.24 -9.93 15.90
CA HIS A 58 -8.67 -9.64 16.10
C HIS A 58 -9.32 -9.27 14.75
N ALA A 59 -10.65 -9.30 14.66
CA ALA A 59 -11.36 -8.89 13.44
C ALA A 59 -11.09 -7.41 13.07
N HIS A 60 -10.76 -7.17 11.80
CA HIS A 60 -10.43 -5.82 11.30
C HIS A 60 -10.72 -5.68 9.80
N THR A 61 -10.84 -4.42 9.37
CA THR A 61 -10.79 -4.04 7.96
C THR A 61 -9.35 -3.63 7.62
N LEU A 62 -8.73 -4.37 6.71
CA LEU A 62 -7.39 -4.09 6.21
C LEU A 62 -7.45 -3.25 4.93
N ILE A 63 -6.69 -2.16 4.89
CA ILE A 63 -6.44 -1.32 3.72
C ILE A 63 -5.00 -1.54 3.27
N ASP A 64 -4.80 -2.24 2.15
CA ASP A 64 -3.49 -2.43 1.55
C ASP A 64 -3.33 -1.49 0.37
N ILE A 65 -2.37 -0.55 0.44
CA ILE A 65 -2.08 0.38 -0.66
C ILE A 65 -0.71 0.04 -1.26
N GLY A 66 -0.75 -0.72 -2.34
CA GLY A 66 0.41 -1.16 -3.10
C GLY A 66 0.85 -0.14 -4.15
N GLY A 67 1.86 -0.54 -4.93
CA GLY A 67 2.34 0.27 -6.05
C GLY A 67 1.38 0.31 -7.23
N GLN A 68 0.66 -0.78 -7.49
CA GLN A 68 -0.15 -0.94 -8.70
C GLN A 68 -1.65 -1.10 -8.42
N ASP A 69 -2.00 -1.47 -7.20
CA ASP A 69 -3.38 -1.65 -6.77
C ASP A 69 -3.56 -1.21 -5.31
N SER A 70 -4.80 -1.07 -4.93
CA SER A 70 -5.22 -0.95 -3.54
C SER A 70 -6.30 -1.98 -3.25
N LYS A 71 -6.37 -2.43 -1.99
CA LYS A 71 -7.27 -3.50 -1.54
C LYS A 71 -7.91 -3.10 -0.23
N ILE A 72 -9.21 -3.36 -0.09
CA ILE A 72 -9.88 -3.43 1.20
C ILE A 72 -10.20 -4.89 1.46
N ILE A 73 -9.79 -5.42 2.61
CA ILE A 73 -9.89 -6.82 2.96
C ILE A 73 -10.55 -6.93 4.33
N LYS A 74 -11.64 -7.69 4.41
CA LYS A 74 -12.35 -7.95 5.66
C LYS A 74 -11.81 -9.22 6.30
N VAL A 75 -11.29 -9.11 7.52
CA VAL A 75 -10.69 -10.21 8.28
C VAL A 75 -11.52 -10.44 9.54
N ASN A 76 -11.93 -11.70 9.77
CA ASN A 76 -12.67 -12.07 10.98
C ASN A 76 -11.74 -12.47 12.14
N ASP A 77 -12.30 -12.78 13.31
CA ASP A 77 -11.54 -13.17 14.51
C ASP A 77 -10.75 -14.47 14.39
N SER A 78 -11.00 -15.26 13.33
CA SER A 78 -10.20 -16.45 13.01
C SER A 78 -9.04 -16.16 12.04
N GLY A 79 -8.80 -14.89 11.72
CA GLY A 79 -7.83 -14.45 10.71
C GLY A 79 -8.24 -14.75 9.27
N LYS A 80 -9.45 -15.27 9.04
CA LYS A 80 -9.93 -15.61 7.71
C LYS A 80 -10.46 -14.37 7.00
N ARG A 81 -10.08 -14.24 5.73
CA ARG A 81 -10.70 -13.27 4.83
C ARG A 81 -12.15 -13.65 4.56
N ILE A 82 -13.08 -12.78 4.93
CA ILE A 82 -14.52 -12.94 4.68
C ILE A 82 -15.01 -12.12 3.46
N GLY A 83 -14.25 -11.12 3.03
CA GLY A 83 -14.58 -10.29 1.87
C GLY A 83 -13.39 -9.47 1.41
N PHE A 84 -13.41 -9.00 0.16
CA PHE A 84 -12.45 -8.00 -0.31
C PHE A 84 -12.97 -7.20 -1.51
N LYS A 85 -12.52 -5.95 -1.62
CA LYS A 85 -12.62 -5.08 -2.79
C LYS A 85 -11.22 -4.67 -3.22
N MET A 86 -11.03 -4.39 -4.49
CA MET A 86 -9.71 -4.08 -5.03
C MET A 86 -9.84 -3.18 -6.25
N ASN A 87 -9.03 -2.13 -6.30
CA ASN A 87 -8.96 -1.21 -7.43
C ASN A 87 -7.66 -1.46 -8.22
N ARG A 88 -7.81 -1.81 -9.50
CA ARG A 88 -6.70 -2.09 -10.43
C ARG A 88 -6.68 -1.20 -11.67
N LYS A 89 -7.83 -0.65 -12.05
CA LYS A 89 -8.01 0.02 -13.36
C LYS A 89 -7.78 1.52 -13.26
N CYS A 90 -8.00 2.10 -12.08
CA CYS A 90 -7.72 3.49 -11.81
C CYS A 90 -6.48 3.53 -10.92
N ALA A 91 -5.33 3.94 -11.47
CA ALA A 91 -4.10 4.12 -10.70
C ALA A 91 -4.29 5.10 -9.53
N ALA A 92 -5.33 5.94 -9.58
CA ALA A 92 -5.74 6.80 -8.48
C ALA A 92 -5.85 6.00 -7.17
N GLY A 93 -5.13 6.47 -6.15
CA GLY A 93 -5.06 5.79 -4.87
C GLY A 93 -3.94 4.76 -4.71
N THR A 94 -3.00 4.64 -5.65
CA THR A 94 -1.85 3.70 -5.57
C THR A 94 -0.51 4.41 -5.65
N GLY A 95 0.58 3.67 -5.42
CA GLY A 95 1.94 4.20 -5.52
C GLY A 95 2.30 4.71 -6.91
N ALA A 96 1.81 4.08 -7.99
CA ALA A 96 2.04 4.51 -9.36
C ALA A 96 1.41 5.88 -9.65
N PHE A 97 0.25 6.17 -9.04
CA PHE A 97 -0.33 7.50 -9.10
C PHE A 97 0.54 8.53 -8.38
N LEU A 98 0.99 8.23 -7.16
CA LEU A 98 1.89 9.13 -6.43
C LEU A 98 3.20 9.37 -7.18
N GLU A 99 3.74 8.35 -7.83
CA GLU A 99 4.95 8.44 -8.65
C GLU A 99 4.75 9.37 -9.86
N GLU A 100 3.68 9.19 -10.62
CA GLU A 100 3.35 10.03 -11.77
C GLU A 100 3.15 11.50 -11.34
N ILE A 101 2.44 11.72 -10.24
CA ILE A 101 2.24 13.08 -9.70
C ILE A 101 3.56 13.69 -9.24
N ALA A 102 4.40 12.94 -8.51
CA ALA A 102 5.72 13.41 -8.10
C ALA A 102 6.57 13.84 -9.30
N ASN A 103 6.59 13.03 -10.36
CA ASN A 103 7.31 13.33 -11.59
C ASN A 103 6.83 14.64 -12.23
N ARG A 104 5.52 14.86 -12.28
CA ARG A 104 4.94 16.08 -12.86
C ARG A 104 5.21 17.34 -12.04
N LEU A 105 5.20 17.19 -10.72
CA LEU A 105 5.57 18.26 -9.80
C LEU A 105 7.09 18.47 -9.70
N ARG A 106 7.89 17.64 -10.39
CA ARG A 106 9.36 17.60 -10.31
C ARG A 106 9.87 17.42 -8.88
N VAL A 107 9.14 16.62 -8.11
CA VAL A 107 9.45 16.26 -6.73
C VAL A 107 9.92 14.81 -6.70
N LYS A 108 10.92 14.51 -5.86
CA LYS A 108 11.32 13.11 -5.61
C LYS A 108 10.20 12.40 -4.85
N ILE A 109 9.78 11.21 -5.29
CA ILE A 109 8.71 10.44 -4.63
C ILE A 109 8.94 10.24 -3.12
N GLY A 110 10.19 10.04 -2.69
CA GLY A 110 10.55 9.92 -1.26
C GLY A 110 10.44 11.21 -0.44
N LYS A 111 10.06 12.34 -1.06
CA LYS A 111 9.83 13.63 -0.39
C LYS A 111 8.35 13.97 -0.23
N LEU A 112 7.45 13.18 -0.79
CA LEU A 112 6.00 13.47 -0.74
C LEU A 112 5.49 13.57 0.69
N ASN A 113 5.85 12.62 1.57
CA ASN A 113 5.43 12.65 2.97
C ASN A 113 5.83 13.93 3.70
N GLU A 114 7.12 14.29 3.63
CA GLU A 114 7.67 15.48 4.28
C GLU A 114 7.00 16.77 3.78
N LEU A 115 6.68 16.83 2.49
CA LEU A 115 6.01 18.00 1.91
C LEU A 115 4.55 18.06 2.34
N ALA A 116 3.84 16.93 2.35
CA ALA A 116 2.45 16.87 2.80
C ALA A 116 2.31 17.28 4.27
N GLU A 117 3.24 16.89 5.13
CA GLU A 117 3.26 17.27 6.56
C GLU A 117 3.42 18.78 6.78
N LYS A 118 4.11 19.48 5.87
CA LYS A 118 4.37 20.93 5.95
C LYS A 118 3.21 21.78 5.39
N ALA A 119 2.21 21.13 4.81
CA ALA A 119 1.09 21.80 4.15
C ALA A 119 0.08 22.32 5.17
N GLU A 120 -0.24 23.60 5.05
CA GLU A 120 -1.12 24.34 5.97
C GLU A 120 -2.58 24.30 5.51
N LYS A 121 -2.81 24.04 4.23
CA LYS A 121 -4.11 24.05 3.54
C LYS A 121 -4.35 22.69 2.89
N ASN A 122 -5.61 22.27 2.85
CA ASN A 122 -5.98 21.13 2.03
C ASN A 122 -6.58 21.67 0.73
N ILE A 123 -5.95 21.34 -0.40
CA ILE A 123 -6.40 21.79 -1.71
C ILE A 123 -7.21 20.68 -2.34
N GLU A 124 -8.49 20.94 -2.61
CA GLU A 124 -9.32 19.98 -3.30
C GLU A 124 -8.84 19.76 -4.74
N ILE A 125 -8.67 18.48 -5.09
CA ILE A 125 -8.33 17.99 -6.42
C ILE A 125 -9.56 17.25 -6.96
N GLY A 126 -10.17 17.79 -8.02
CA GLY A 126 -11.47 17.36 -8.51
C GLY A 126 -11.45 16.08 -9.35
N SER A 127 -10.32 15.72 -9.94
CA SER A 127 -10.23 14.51 -10.78
C SER A 127 -9.46 13.36 -10.13
N TYR A 128 -9.98 12.14 -10.27
CA TYR A 128 -9.25 10.90 -10.00
C TYR A 128 -8.47 10.38 -11.20
N CYS A 129 -8.74 10.86 -12.42
CA CYS A 129 -7.97 10.41 -13.58
C CYS A 129 -6.58 11.05 -13.52
N THR A 130 -5.53 10.25 -13.37
CA THR A 130 -4.14 10.73 -13.26
C THR A 130 -3.77 11.77 -14.33
N VAL A 131 -4.28 11.61 -15.56
CA VAL A 131 -4.06 12.54 -16.67
C VAL A 131 -4.72 13.90 -16.42
N PHE A 132 -5.94 13.92 -15.91
CA PHE A 132 -6.67 15.16 -15.62
C PHE A 132 -6.21 15.79 -14.31
N THR A 133 -5.96 14.99 -13.28
CA THR A 133 -5.34 15.43 -12.02
C THR A 133 -4.07 16.21 -12.30
N ALA A 134 -3.22 15.67 -13.17
CA ALA A 134 -1.98 16.33 -13.54
C ALA A 134 -2.15 17.70 -14.20
N THR A 135 -3.12 17.82 -15.10
CA THR A 135 -3.43 19.11 -15.75
C THR A 135 -3.98 20.11 -14.73
N GLU A 136 -4.86 19.64 -13.83
CA GLU A 136 -5.40 20.44 -12.73
C GLU A 136 -4.28 20.96 -11.81
N LEU A 137 -3.29 20.13 -11.47
CA LEU A 137 -2.14 20.55 -10.66
C LEU A 137 -1.35 21.67 -11.32
N LEU A 138 -1.11 21.59 -12.63
CA LEU A 138 -0.40 22.66 -13.36
C LEU A 138 -1.18 23.97 -13.35
N THR A 139 -2.51 23.91 -13.45
CA THR A 139 -3.36 25.10 -13.31
C THR A 139 -3.23 25.71 -11.93
N LYS A 140 -3.35 24.90 -10.86
CA LYS A 140 -3.22 25.40 -9.47
C LYS A 140 -1.82 25.96 -9.17
N ILE A 141 -0.76 25.41 -9.76
CA ILE A 141 0.58 26.00 -9.66
C ILE A 141 0.62 27.40 -10.28
N ARG A 142 -0.02 27.60 -11.45
CA ARG A 142 -0.10 28.93 -12.10
C ARG A 142 -0.93 29.92 -11.28
N GLU A 143 -1.88 29.44 -10.50
CA GLU A 143 -2.66 30.23 -9.54
C GLU A 143 -1.86 30.57 -8.25
N GLY A 144 -0.61 30.12 -8.16
CA GLY A 144 0.28 30.42 -7.03
C GLY A 144 0.14 29.47 -5.84
N ILE A 145 -0.56 28.33 -5.99
CA ILE A 145 -0.64 27.32 -4.94
C ILE A 145 0.71 26.62 -4.78
N GLU A 146 1.18 26.55 -3.54
CA GLU A 146 2.45 25.89 -3.22
C GLU A 146 2.36 24.38 -3.41
N VAL A 147 3.46 23.77 -3.85
CA VAL A 147 3.56 22.34 -4.15
C VAL A 147 3.22 21.46 -2.93
N LYS A 148 3.58 21.89 -1.72
CA LYS A 148 3.24 21.18 -0.47
C LYS A 148 1.72 21.01 -0.29
N GLU A 149 0.96 22.06 -0.58
CA GLU A 149 -0.50 22.10 -0.45
C GLU A 149 -1.16 21.18 -1.48
N LEU A 150 -0.60 21.14 -2.68
CA LEU A 150 -1.04 20.22 -3.74
C LEU A 150 -0.78 18.76 -3.37
N ILE A 151 0.37 18.44 -2.79
CA ILE A 151 0.69 17.07 -2.38
C ILE A 151 -0.26 16.60 -1.27
N LYS A 152 -0.61 17.47 -0.31
CA LYS A 152 -1.64 17.16 0.70
C LYS A 152 -3.01 16.91 0.05
N GLY A 153 -3.39 17.72 -0.94
CA GLY A 153 -4.60 17.48 -1.75
C GLY A 153 -4.60 16.14 -2.48
N ILE A 154 -3.45 15.72 -3.00
CA ILE A 154 -3.28 14.42 -3.66
C ILE A 154 -3.38 13.28 -2.66
N PHE A 155 -2.84 13.44 -1.44
CA PHE A 155 -3.03 12.47 -0.37
C PHE A 155 -4.51 12.37 0.03
N ASP A 156 -5.23 13.49 0.14
CA ASP A 156 -6.68 13.50 0.37
C ASP A 156 -7.44 12.73 -0.72
N SER A 157 -7.04 12.87 -1.99
CA SER A 157 -7.59 12.05 -3.07
C SER A 157 -7.34 10.55 -2.89
N VAL A 158 -6.16 10.15 -2.38
CA VAL A 158 -5.88 8.74 -2.05
C VAL A 158 -6.78 8.25 -0.92
N VAL A 159 -6.96 9.04 0.13
CA VAL A 159 -7.84 8.72 1.27
C VAL A 159 -9.29 8.56 0.79
N LYS A 160 -9.85 9.58 0.12
CA LYS A 160 -11.20 9.55 -0.45
C LYS A 160 -11.41 8.32 -1.33
N ARG A 161 -10.41 8.00 -2.17
CA ARG A 161 -10.52 6.86 -3.07
C ARG A 161 -10.60 5.53 -2.33
N ALA A 162 -9.86 5.35 -1.24
CA ALA A 162 -9.99 4.15 -0.42
C ALA A 162 -11.37 4.08 0.25
N LEU A 163 -11.89 5.21 0.77
CA LEU A 163 -13.21 5.27 1.40
C LEU A 163 -14.36 4.91 0.43
N GLU A 164 -14.22 5.22 -0.86
CA GLU A 164 -15.19 4.87 -1.89
C GLU A 164 -15.19 3.38 -2.27
N MET A 165 -14.14 2.63 -1.95
CA MET A 165 -13.98 1.26 -2.43
C MET A 165 -14.87 0.26 -1.68
N ASP A 166 -15.00 0.41 -0.36
CA ASP A 166 -15.76 -0.45 0.53
C ASP A 166 -15.93 0.26 1.89
N PRO A 167 -17.00 0.01 2.67
CA PRO A 167 -17.13 0.56 4.02
C PRO A 167 -15.93 0.19 4.90
N LEU A 168 -15.46 1.11 5.74
CA LEU A 168 -14.36 0.88 6.69
C LEU A 168 -14.91 0.74 8.11
N GLU A 169 -15.14 -0.51 8.51
CA GLU A 169 -15.82 -0.87 9.76
C GLU A 169 -14.88 -1.59 10.74
N GLY A 170 -15.21 -1.47 12.04
CA GLY A 170 -14.41 -2.04 13.11
C GLY A 170 -13.02 -1.40 13.22
N ASN A 171 -12.06 -2.20 13.69
CA ASN A 171 -10.65 -1.84 13.73
C ASN A 171 -10.09 -1.74 12.31
N ILE A 172 -9.24 -0.75 12.07
CA ILE A 172 -8.66 -0.49 10.75
C ILE A 172 -7.16 -0.76 10.80
N VAL A 173 -6.69 -1.61 9.89
CA VAL A 173 -5.26 -1.88 9.70
C VAL A 173 -4.83 -1.34 8.35
N MET A 174 -3.67 -0.69 8.25
CA MET A 174 -3.11 -0.21 6.98
C MET A 174 -1.77 -0.89 6.65
N THR A 175 -1.61 -1.33 5.39
CA THR A 175 -0.38 -1.99 4.88
C THR A 175 0.00 -1.49 3.49
N GLY A 176 1.13 -1.99 2.98
CA GLY A 176 1.58 -1.73 1.61
C GLY A 176 2.68 -0.69 1.53
N GLY A 177 3.27 -0.58 0.34
CA GLY A 177 4.40 0.30 0.09
C GLY A 177 4.06 1.78 0.27
N VAL A 178 2.85 2.21 -0.13
CA VAL A 178 2.45 3.61 0.01
C VAL A 178 2.39 4.00 1.49
N VAL A 179 1.83 3.14 2.34
CA VAL A 179 1.77 3.36 3.79
C VAL A 179 3.17 3.39 4.40
N ALA A 180 4.06 2.50 3.98
CA ALA A 180 5.45 2.44 4.47
C ALA A 180 6.25 3.72 4.22
N TYR A 181 6.04 4.35 3.06
CA TYR A 181 6.83 5.52 2.64
C TYR A 181 6.11 6.86 2.87
N ASN A 182 4.82 6.83 3.23
CA ASN A 182 4.00 8.03 3.44
C ASN A 182 3.16 7.91 4.72
N PRO A 183 3.77 7.84 5.91
CA PRO A 183 3.05 7.71 7.19
C PRO A 183 2.07 8.86 7.48
N PHE A 184 2.23 10.04 6.87
CA PHE A 184 1.25 11.12 6.96
C PHE A 184 -0.13 10.74 6.41
N LEU A 185 -0.20 9.82 5.43
CA LEU A 185 -1.48 9.27 4.98
C LEU A 185 -2.24 8.61 6.13
N VAL A 186 -1.56 7.92 7.04
CA VAL A 186 -2.19 7.26 8.19
C VAL A 186 -2.91 8.31 9.04
N LYS A 187 -2.24 9.41 9.38
CA LYS A 187 -2.86 10.53 10.12
C LYS A 187 -4.08 11.09 9.41
N MET A 188 -3.99 11.27 8.09
CA MET A 188 -5.13 11.77 7.30
C MET A 188 -6.31 10.79 7.28
N PHE A 189 -6.05 9.47 7.27
CA PHE A 189 -7.12 8.49 7.42
C PHE A 189 -7.71 8.51 8.85
N GLU A 190 -6.88 8.64 9.89
CA GLU A 190 -7.33 8.76 11.29
C GLU A 190 -8.25 9.97 11.48
N GLU A 191 -7.84 11.14 10.98
CA GLU A 191 -8.64 12.37 10.98
C GLU A 191 -9.96 12.21 10.22
N LYS A 192 -9.95 11.50 9.09
CA LYS A 192 -11.13 11.34 8.23
C LYS A 192 -12.12 10.32 8.78
N LEU A 193 -11.64 9.31 9.50
CA LEU A 193 -12.44 8.23 10.06
C LEU A 193 -12.82 8.44 11.52
N ASP A 194 -12.18 9.40 12.20
CA ASP A 194 -12.25 9.60 13.65
C ASP A 194 -11.95 8.29 14.41
N LYS A 195 -10.87 7.62 14.00
CA LYS A 195 -10.44 6.31 14.50
C LYS A 195 -8.94 6.17 14.49
N GLU A 196 -8.40 5.47 15.48
CA GLU A 196 -7.01 5.01 15.46
C GLU A 196 -6.80 3.98 14.34
N ILE A 197 -5.63 4.05 13.69
CA ILE A 197 -5.25 3.10 12.64
C ILE A 197 -4.03 2.30 13.05
N PHE A 198 -4.19 0.99 12.99
CA PHE A 198 -3.13 0.05 13.28
C PHE A 198 -2.22 -0.13 12.07
N VAL A 199 -0.91 0.02 12.25
CA VAL A 199 0.10 -0.17 11.19
C VAL A 199 1.15 -1.16 11.69
N PRO A 200 1.40 -2.28 10.99
CA PRO A 200 2.43 -3.21 11.41
C PRO A 200 3.83 -2.59 11.20
N PRO A 201 4.89 -3.07 11.90
CA PRO A 201 6.23 -2.46 11.83
C PRO A 201 6.85 -2.40 10.43
N LEU A 202 6.48 -3.33 9.55
CA LEU A 202 6.98 -3.43 8.17
C LEU A 202 5.79 -3.57 7.20
N PRO A 203 5.01 -2.49 6.97
CA PRO A 203 3.75 -2.56 6.23
C PRO A 203 3.94 -3.01 4.77
N GLN A 204 5.07 -2.68 4.16
CA GLN A 204 5.44 -3.14 2.81
C GLN A 204 5.76 -4.63 2.73
N LEU A 205 6.11 -5.28 3.85
CA LEU A 205 6.47 -6.70 3.91
C LEU A 205 5.34 -7.58 4.48
N THR A 206 4.17 -7.00 4.78
CA THR A 206 3.08 -7.73 5.46
C THR A 206 2.63 -8.96 4.67
N GLY A 207 2.52 -8.88 3.33
CA GLY A 207 2.22 -10.04 2.49
C GLY A 207 3.30 -11.12 2.51
N ALA A 208 4.57 -10.77 2.68
CA ALA A 208 5.66 -11.75 2.83
C ALA A 208 5.61 -12.44 4.20
N ILE A 209 5.25 -11.70 5.26
CA ILE A 209 5.06 -12.26 6.60
C ILE A 209 3.87 -13.24 6.60
N GLY A 210 2.74 -12.82 6.03
CA GLY A 210 1.54 -13.65 6.05
C GLY A 210 1.61 -14.90 5.18
N ILE A 211 2.42 -14.94 4.11
CA ILE A 211 2.63 -16.20 3.38
C ILE A 211 3.42 -17.21 4.23
N CYS A 212 4.37 -16.75 5.04
CA CYS A 212 5.09 -17.62 5.97
C CYS A 212 4.15 -18.20 7.04
N SER A 213 3.19 -17.42 7.54
CA SER A 213 2.19 -17.90 8.50
C SER A 213 1.19 -18.89 7.90
N LEU A 214 0.98 -18.86 6.58
CA LEU A 214 0.04 -19.72 5.85
C LEU A 214 0.62 -21.07 5.40
N SER A 215 1.93 -21.25 5.49
CA SER A 215 2.62 -22.42 4.97
C SER A 215 3.05 -23.34 6.10
N CYS A 216 2.62 -24.60 6.06
CA CYS A 216 3.19 -25.65 6.90
C CYS A 216 4.59 -26.02 6.35
N PHE A 217 5.58 -26.07 7.25
CA PHE A 217 6.94 -26.54 6.97
C PHE A 217 7.15 -27.96 7.48
#